data_AF-A0A484KSH2-F1
#
_entry.id   AF-A0A484KSH2-F1
#
_cell.length_a   1.000
_cell.length_b   1.000
_cell.length_c   1.000
_cell.angle_alpha   90.00
_cell.angle_beta   90.00
_cell.angle_gamma   90.00
#
_symmetry.space_group_name_H-M   'P 1'
#
loop_
_entity.id
_entity.type
_entity.pdbx_description
1 polymer ?
#
loop_
_entity_poly.entity_id
_entity_poly.type
_entity_poly.pdbx_seq_one_letter_code
_entity_poly.pdbx_strand_id
1 'polypeptide(L)'
;MLFPLALKLGIKASQAGEQNTDVIGRVVCKNKEEIKDVQGVPTKFMELTLEDTNEKQVGCTLWGKHIERVNEVLRHGSEPIILILQMVFPRKY
;
A
#
# COMPACT_ATOMS: atom_id res chain seq x y z
N MET A 1 -13.79 23.06 7.56
CA MET A 1 -13.10 21.85 8.01
C MET A 1 -12.84 20.99 6.78
N LEU A 2 -11.66 21.14 6.16
CA LEU A 2 -11.27 20.36 4.99
C LEU A 2 -10.64 19.05 5.45
N PHE A 3 -11.22 17.93 5.03
CA PHE A 3 -10.57 16.63 5.08
C PHE A 3 -9.42 16.61 4.05
N PRO A 4 -8.17 16.32 4.41
CA PRO A 4 -7.14 16.08 3.42
C PRO A 4 -7.28 14.65 2.89
N LEU A 5 -7.48 14.58 1.57
CA LEU A 5 -7.23 13.47 0.65
C LEU A 5 -6.44 12.30 1.25
N ALA A 6 -7.13 11.19 1.54
CA ALA A 6 -6.50 9.90 1.74
C ALA A 6 -6.13 9.33 0.36
N LEU A 7 -4.90 9.53 -0.08
CA LEU A 7 -4.38 8.87 -1.28
C LEU A 7 -4.25 7.37 -0.97
N LYS A 8 -5.04 6.52 -1.62
CA LYS A 8 -5.09 5.06 -1.36
C LYS A 8 -4.57 4.33 -2.60
N LEU A 9 -3.31 3.89 -2.63
CA LEU A 9 -2.68 3.32 -3.84
C LEU A 9 -3.08 1.86 -4.10
N GLY A 10 -4.12 1.63 -4.92
CA GLY A 10 -4.49 0.32 -5.46
C GLY A 10 -3.66 -0.11 -6.68
N ILE A 11 -3.03 -1.30 -6.69
CA ILE A 11 -2.34 -1.84 -7.87
C ILE A 11 -3.35 -2.56 -8.79
N LYS A 12 -3.54 -2.04 -10.00
CA LYS A 12 -4.16 -2.74 -11.15
C LYS A 12 -3.49 -2.20 -12.43
N ALA A 13 -3.42 -3.03 -13.48
CA ALA A 13 -2.62 -2.80 -14.70
C ALA A 13 -2.81 -1.40 -15.33
N SER A 14 -1.71 -0.84 -15.83
CA SER A 14 -1.52 0.57 -16.20
C SER A 14 -2.46 1.06 -17.32
N GLN A 15 -3.00 2.27 -17.16
CA GLN A 15 -3.32 3.11 -18.32
C GLN A 15 -2.05 3.89 -18.70
N ALA A 16 -1.75 3.95 -20.00
CA ALA A 16 -0.53 4.54 -20.54
C ALA A 16 -0.40 6.02 -20.15
N GLY A 17 0.62 6.37 -19.37
CA GLY A 17 0.99 7.76 -19.05
C GLY A 17 1.54 8.03 -17.64
N GLU A 18 1.36 7.11 -16.67
CA GLU A 18 1.86 7.32 -15.30
C GLU A 18 3.30 6.82 -15.14
N GLN A 19 4.20 7.72 -14.74
CA GLN A 19 5.59 7.38 -14.42
C GLN A 19 5.64 6.57 -13.11
N ASN A 20 6.26 5.39 -13.16
CA ASN A 20 6.53 4.60 -11.96
C ASN A 20 7.38 5.42 -10.99
N THR A 21 7.09 5.28 -9.69
CA THR A 21 7.80 6.00 -8.62
C THR A 21 8.24 5.00 -7.56
N ASP A 22 9.29 5.32 -6.82
CA ASP A 22 9.71 4.57 -5.64
C ASP A 22 9.20 5.28 -4.38
N VAL A 23 8.72 4.52 -3.38
CA VAL A 23 8.14 5.03 -2.14
C VAL A 23 8.84 4.39 -0.95
N ILE A 24 9.18 5.21 0.04
CA ILE A 24 9.70 4.79 1.34
C ILE A 24 8.84 5.42 2.44
N GLY A 25 8.51 4.64 3.47
CA GLY A 25 7.80 5.16 4.63
C GLY A 25 7.63 4.15 5.75
N ARG A 26 7.31 4.67 6.94
CA ARG A 26 7.00 3.86 8.12
C ARG A 26 5.57 3.36 8.05
N VAL A 27 5.35 2.07 8.29
CA VAL A 27 4.00 1.50 8.41
C VAL A 27 3.37 2.00 9.72
N VAL A 28 2.31 2.81 9.60
CA VAL A 28 1.57 3.37 10.75
C VAL A 28 0.17 2.78 10.92
N CYS A 29 -0.39 2.20 9.85
CA CYS A 29 -1.65 1.49 9.90
C CYS A 29 -1.62 0.27 8.98
N LYS A 30 -2.33 -0.78 9.40
CA LYS A 30 -2.55 -1.99 8.63
C LYS A 30 -3.99 -2.44 8.78
N ASN A 31 -4.64 -2.62 7.64
CA ASN A 31 -5.97 -3.21 7.58
C ASN A 31 -5.88 -4.74 7.52
N LYS A 32 -7.02 -5.40 7.75
CA LYS A 32 -7.13 -6.85 7.58
C LYS A 32 -6.96 -7.22 6.11
N GLU A 33 -6.53 -8.45 5.87
CA GLU A 33 -6.54 -9.03 4.53
C GLU A 33 -7.99 -9.20 4.06
N GLU A 34 -8.26 -8.78 2.83
CA GLU A 34 -9.57 -8.85 2.20
C GLU A 34 -9.46 -9.51 0.82
N ILE A 35 -10.58 -10.02 0.31
CA ILE A 35 -10.65 -10.64 -1.01
C ILE A 35 -11.51 -9.75 -1.90
N LYS A 36 -11.01 -9.43 -3.09
CA LYS A 36 -11.74 -8.68 -4.10
C LYS A 36 -11.78 -9.44 -5.42
N ASP A 37 -12.91 -9.41 -6.10
CA ASP A 37 -12.99 -9.88 -7.48
C ASP A 37 -12.25 -8.92 -8.41
N VAL A 38 -11.25 -9.43 -9.10
CA VAL A 38 -10.46 -8.71 -10.09
C VAL A 38 -10.59 -9.44 -11.41
N GLN A 39 -11.52 -8.99 -12.25
CA GLN A 39 -11.78 -9.59 -13.57
C GLN A 39 -12.20 -11.07 -13.50
N GLY A 40 -13.06 -11.42 -12.55
CA GLY A 40 -13.53 -12.79 -12.32
C GLY A 40 -12.57 -13.65 -11.50
N VAL A 41 -11.45 -13.07 -11.03
CA VAL A 41 -10.46 -13.77 -10.20
C VAL A 41 -10.51 -13.24 -8.77
N PRO A 42 -10.90 -14.07 -7.77
CA PRO A 42 -10.80 -13.71 -6.36
C PRO A 42 -9.33 -13.46 -6.00
N THR A 43 -9.01 -12.20 -5.71
CA THR A 43 -7.63 -11.76 -5.46
C THR A 43 -7.55 -11.15 -4.07
N LYS A 44 -6.60 -11.65 -3.28
CA LYS A 44 -6.29 -11.10 -1.96
C LYS A 44 -5.63 -9.73 -2.07
N PHE A 45 -6.06 -8.81 -1.22
CA PHE A 45 -5.45 -7.50 -1.07
C PHE A 45 -5.39 -7.09 0.41
N MET A 46 -4.48 -6.17 0.71
CA MET A 46 -4.34 -5.59 2.03
C MET A 46 -3.97 -4.11 1.88
N GLU A 47 -4.58 -3.26 2.69
CA GLU A 47 -4.26 -1.84 2.73
C GLU A 47 -3.38 -1.51 3.92
N LEU A 48 -2.38 -0.67 3.66
CA LEU A 48 -1.44 -0.13 4.62
C LEU A 48 -1.43 1.39 4.52
N THR A 49 -1.02 2.06 5.59
CA THR A 49 -0.67 3.47 5.56
C THR A 49 0.82 3.62 5.87
N LEU A 50 1.53 4.28 4.98
CA LEU A 50 2.93 4.65 5.13
C LEU A 50 3.03 6.13 5.51
N GLU A 51 3.95 6.45 6.41
CA GLU A 51 4.20 7.82 6.87
C GLU A 51 5.67 8.21 6.64
N ASP A 52 5.91 9.43 6.16
CA ASP A 52 7.25 9.98 5.99
C ASP A 52 7.76 10.70 7.25
N THR A 53 8.94 11.32 7.17
CA THR A 53 9.54 12.08 8.29
C THR A 53 8.81 13.40 8.59
N ASN A 54 7.89 13.83 7.74
CA ASN A 54 7.08 15.05 7.90
C ASN A 54 5.64 14.73 8.28
N GLU A 55 5.37 13.51 8.78
CA GLU A 55 4.04 13.02 9.16
C GLU A 55 3.04 13.00 8.00
N LYS A 56 3.52 13.03 6.75
CA LYS A 56 2.66 12.89 5.58
C LYS A 56 2.37 11.42 5.36
N GLN A 57 1.09 11.11 5.20
CA GLN A 57 0.62 9.74 5.04
C GLN A 57 0.22 9.45 3.60
N VAL A 58 0.56 8.25 3.15
CA VAL A 58 0.12 7.68 1.88
C VAL A 58 -0.42 6.28 2.11
N GLY A 59 -1.60 6.00 1.58
CA GLY A 59 -2.18 4.67 1.56
C GLY A 59 -1.53 3.83 0.47
N CYS A 60 -1.29 2.57 0.76
CA CYS A 60 -0.73 1.56 -0.13
C CYS A 60 -1.60 0.30 -0.11
N THR A 61 -1.83 -0.31 -1.27
CA THR A 61 -2.48 -1.61 -1.38
C THR A 61 -1.51 -2.66 -1.88
N LEU A 62 -1.29 -3.68 -1.07
CA LEU A 62 -0.53 -4.87 -1.41
C LEU A 62 -1.47 -5.95 -1.95
N TRP A 63 -0.97 -6.78 -2.87
CA TRP A 63 -1.75 -7.83 -3.53
C TRP A 63 -1.01 -9.16 -3.50
N GLY A 64 -1.76 -10.25 -3.39
CA GLY A 64 -1.24 -11.62 -3.47
C GLY A 64 -0.02 -11.86 -2.56
N LYS A 65 1.05 -12.41 -3.12
CA LYS A 65 2.27 -12.82 -2.39
C LYS A 65 2.94 -11.72 -1.57
N HIS A 66 2.72 -10.45 -1.91
CA HIS A 66 3.32 -9.33 -1.16
C HIS A 66 2.71 -9.18 0.24
N ILE A 67 1.46 -9.61 0.41
CA ILE A 67 0.75 -9.59 1.70
C ILE A 67 1.40 -10.58 2.67
N GLU A 68 1.71 -11.78 2.20
CA GLU A 68 2.31 -12.85 3.01
C GLU A 68 3.66 -12.41 3.58
N ARG A 69 4.53 -11.85 2.73
CA ARG A 69 5.85 -11.36 3.13
C ARG A 69 5.77 -10.23 4.16
N VAL A 70 4.84 -9.29 3.98
CA VAL A 70 4.66 -8.18 4.93
C VAL A 70 4.04 -8.66 6.23
N ASN A 71 3.10 -9.62 6.17
CA ASN A 71 2.54 -10.26 7.36
C ASN A 71 3.59 -11.00 8.19
N GLU A 72 4.52 -11.70 7.54
CA GLU A 72 5.62 -12.38 8.23
C GLU A 72 6.48 -11.38 9.00
N VAL A 73 6.94 -10.31 8.34
CA VAL A 73 7.76 -9.27 8.99
C VAL A 73 7.01 -8.58 10.14
N LEU A 74 5.73 -8.23 9.93
CA LEU A 74 4.91 -7.57 10.94
C LEU A 74 4.57 -8.45 12.15
N ARG A 75 4.66 -9.78 12.04
CA ARG A 75 4.41 -10.69 13.18
C ARG A 75 5.56 -10.72 14.18
N HIS A 76 6.77 -10.34 13.75
CA HIS A 76 7.99 -10.57 14.53
C HIS A 76 8.49 -9.35 15.31
N GLY A 77 7.81 -8.21 15.28
CA GLY A 77 8.32 -7.00 15.93
C GLY A 77 7.25 -6.08 16.49
N SER A 78 7.53 -5.51 17.67
CA SER A 78 6.92 -4.28 18.18
C SER A 78 7.60 -3.02 17.66
N GLU A 79 8.65 -3.18 16.86
CA GLU A 79 9.46 -2.07 16.34
C GLU A 79 8.82 -1.41 15.11
N PRO A 80 9.09 -0.11 14.87
CA PRO A 80 8.65 0.58 13.66
C PRO A 80 9.16 -0.12 12.40
N ILE A 81 8.24 -0.50 11.51
CA ILE A 81 8.60 -1.13 10.24
C ILE A 81 8.66 -0.09 9.14
N ILE A 82 9.81 -0.02 8.46
CA ILE A 82 10.00 0.80 7.25
C ILE A 82 9.80 -0.09 6.03
N LEU A 83 8.93 0.35 5.12
CA LEU A 83 8.67 -0.31 3.86
C LEU A 83 9.32 0.49 2.73
N ILE A 84 10.05 -0.20 1.85
CA ILE A 84 10.56 0.36 0.58
C ILE A 84 9.83 -0.35 -0.54
N LEU A 85 9.12 0.41 -1.35
CA LEU A 85 8.36 -0.07 -2.50
C LEU A 85 8.97 0.54 -3.76
N GLN A 86 9.41 -0.31 -4.68
CA GLN A 86 9.99 0.13 -5.94
C GLN A 86 9.00 -0.07 -7.08
N MET A 87 9.10 0.78 -8.10
CA MET A 87 8.30 0.70 -9.32
C MET A 87 6.78 0.68 -9.04
N VAL A 88 6.33 1.49 -8.07
CA VAL A 88 4.90 1.59 -7.76
C VAL A 88 4.19 2.49 -8.76
N PHE A 89 2.92 2.17 -9.00
CA PHE A 89 2.03 2.97 -9.83
C PHE A 89 1.32 4.03 -8.97
N PRO A 90 1.69 5.31 -9.07
CA PRO A 90 1.04 6.36 -8.31
C PRO A 90 -0.35 6.62 -8.89
N ARG A 91 -1.39 6.29 -8.13
CA ARG A 91 -2.78 6.60 -8.50
C ARG A 91 -3.26 7.87 -7.80
N LYS A 92 -3.79 8.79 -8.60
CA LYS A 92 -4.65 9.86 -8.09
C LYS A 92 -6.08 9.33 -8.05
N TYR A 93 -6.72 9.46 -6.90
CA TYR A 93 -8.15 9.21 -6.71
C TYR A 93 -8.84 10.52 -6.37
#